data_AF-A0A3A6IGD5-F1
#
_entry.id   AF-A0A3A6IGD5-F1
#
_cell.length_a   1.000
_cell.length_b   1.000
_cell.length_c   1.000
_cell.angle_alpha   90.00
_cell.angle_beta   90.00
_cell.angle_gamma   90.00
#
_symmetry.space_group_name_H-M   'P 1'
#
loop_
_entity.id
_entity.type
_entity.pdbx_description
1 polymer ?
#
loop_
_entity_poly.entity_id
_entity_poly.type
_entity_poly.pdbx_seq_one_letter_code
_entity_poly.pdbx_strand_id
1 'polypeptide(L)'
;MKRFIIFKKTEKKAKDILLILRVSLIILLFAVLLIIGNGRLPIGMSNFSFINIGDSGMKVKYKEANRSYYRTYFLTTEQKNSVYVISSCSEGTVYLKMKQGTYEENLDISNYDSMLDLSQFDEGYISFTITNKNAKNVSVQLEIR
;
A
#
# COMPACT_ATOMS: atom_id res chain seq x y z
N MET A 1 -2.97 41.83 -53.38
CA MET A 1 -4.00 41.63 -52.32
C MET A 1 -4.31 40.15 -52.01
N LYS A 2 -4.68 39.30 -52.99
CA LYS A 2 -5.04 37.88 -52.74
C LYS A 2 -3.99 37.04 -51.98
N ARG A 3 -2.70 37.20 -52.30
CA ARG A 3 -1.60 36.45 -51.64
C ARG A 3 -1.44 36.77 -50.14
N PHE A 4 -1.67 38.02 -49.74
CA PHE A 4 -1.60 38.45 -48.33
C PHE A 4 -2.73 37.87 -47.47
N ILE A 5 -3.94 37.78 -48.04
CA ILE A 5 -5.11 37.19 -47.37
C ILE A 5 -4.92 35.69 -47.16
N ILE A 6 -4.35 35.00 -48.15
CA ILE A 6 -4.03 33.57 -48.05
C ILE A 6 -3.01 33.34 -46.93
N PHE A 7 -1.92 34.11 -46.90
CA PHE A 7 -0.86 33.99 -45.89
C PHE A 7 -1.37 34.19 -44.45
N LYS A 8 -2.19 35.25 -44.23
CA LYS A 8 -2.82 35.51 -42.92
C LYS A 8 -3.76 34.38 -42.48
N LYS A 9 -4.43 33.74 -43.45
CA LYS A 9 -5.35 32.60 -43.20
C LYS A 9 -4.59 31.32 -42.86
N THR A 10 -3.41 31.08 -43.47
CA THR A 10 -2.53 29.96 -43.12
C THR A 10 -1.90 30.13 -41.74
N GLU A 11 -1.47 31.35 -41.40
CA GLU A 11 -0.86 31.66 -40.10
C GLU A 11 -1.87 31.50 -38.95
N LYS A 12 -3.13 31.92 -39.16
CA LYS A 12 -4.22 31.70 -38.20
C LYS A 12 -4.50 30.21 -38.00
N LYS A 13 -4.60 29.44 -39.09
CA LYS A 13 -4.77 27.97 -39.02
C LYS A 13 -3.62 27.29 -38.28
N ALA A 14 -2.37 27.71 -38.50
CA ALA A 14 -1.22 27.15 -37.80
C ALA A 14 -1.26 27.42 -36.29
N LYS A 15 -1.67 28.64 -35.90
CA LYS A 15 -1.87 29.00 -34.48
C LYS A 15 -2.99 28.20 -33.83
N ASP A 16 -4.11 28.01 -34.54
CA ASP A 16 -5.23 27.20 -34.06
C ASP A 16 -4.82 25.72 -33.88
N ILE A 17 -4.07 25.16 -34.83
CA ILE A 17 -3.53 23.78 -34.73
C ILE A 17 -2.58 23.64 -33.54
N LEU A 18 -1.68 24.62 -33.33
CA LEU A 18 -0.74 24.62 -32.21
C LEU A 18 -1.47 24.71 -30.85
N LEU A 19 -2.55 25.50 -30.80
CA LEU A 19 -3.39 25.63 -29.61
C LEU A 19 -4.07 24.29 -29.28
N ILE A 20 -4.68 23.64 -30.28
CA ILE A 20 -5.32 22.32 -30.11
C ILE A 20 -4.31 21.30 -29.60
N LEU A 21 -3.11 21.24 -30.19
CA LEU A 21 -2.04 20.34 -29.75
C LEU A 21 -1.65 20.57 -28.29
N ARG A 22 -1.51 21.83 -27.85
CA ARG A 22 -1.20 22.17 -26.46
C ARG A 22 -2.32 21.75 -25.50
N VAL A 23 -3.57 22.03 -25.84
CA VAL A 23 -4.72 21.66 -25.01
C VAL A 23 -4.85 20.14 -24.90
N SER A 24 -4.68 19.41 -26.01
CA SER A 24 -4.67 17.95 -26.03
C SER A 24 -3.56 17.36 -25.16
N LEU A 25 -2.36 17.97 -25.15
CA LEU A 25 -1.25 17.53 -24.32
C LEU A 25 -1.55 17.71 -22.82
N ILE A 26 -2.17 18.84 -22.44
CA ILE A 26 -2.56 19.12 -21.05
C ILE A 26 -3.64 18.12 -20.60
N ILE A 27 -4.62 17.84 -21.45
CA ILE A 27 -5.67 16.84 -21.16
C ILE A 27 -5.04 15.45 -21.00
N LEU A 28 -4.08 15.08 -21.86
CA LEU A 28 -3.36 13.81 -21.75
C LEU A 28 -2.59 13.70 -20.43
N LEU A 29 -1.89 14.76 -20.02
CA LEU A 29 -1.19 14.82 -18.72
C LEU A 29 -2.16 14.65 -17.55
N PHE A 30 -3.32 15.32 -17.59
CA PHE A 30 -4.35 15.19 -16.56
C PHE A 30 -4.96 13.77 -16.52
N ALA A 31 -5.22 13.17 -17.68
CA ALA A 31 -5.72 11.79 -17.78
C ALA A 31 -4.69 10.79 -17.21
N VAL A 32 -3.40 10.98 -17.52
CA VAL A 32 -2.31 10.16 -16.94
C VAL A 32 -2.24 10.33 -15.42
N LEU A 33 -2.38 11.55 -14.90
CA LEU A 33 -2.43 11.79 -13.45
C LEU A 33 -3.65 11.17 -12.77
N LEU A 34 -4.82 11.15 -13.43
CA LEU A 34 -6.01 10.47 -12.92
C LEU A 34 -5.85 8.94 -12.94
N ILE A 35 -5.21 8.39 -13.97
CA ILE A 35 -4.92 6.96 -14.09
C ILE A 35 -3.86 6.52 -13.06
N ILE A 36 -2.81 7.33 -12.83
CA ILE A 36 -1.78 7.05 -11.82
C ILE A 36 -2.31 7.31 -10.40
N GLY A 37 -3.14 8.33 -10.21
CA GLY A 37 -3.78 8.65 -8.93
C GLY A 37 -4.80 7.60 -8.47
N ASN A 38 -5.39 6.86 -9.42
CA ASN A 38 -6.19 5.65 -9.19
C ASN A 38 -5.41 4.35 -9.48
N GLY A 39 -4.13 4.48 -9.83
CA GLY A 39 -3.31 3.39 -10.35
C GLY A 39 -2.79 2.57 -9.19
N ARG A 40 -3.38 1.39 -8.99
CA ARG A 40 -2.88 0.40 -8.04
C ARG A 40 -1.37 0.29 -8.18
N LEU A 41 -0.66 0.48 -7.07
CA LEU A 41 0.80 0.31 -7.03
C LEU A 41 1.22 -1.00 -7.73
N PRO A 42 2.30 -1.00 -8.53
CA PRO A 42 2.84 -2.23 -9.08
C PRO A 42 3.14 -3.26 -7.98
N ILE A 43 3.00 -4.55 -8.31
CA ILE A 43 3.23 -5.64 -7.35
C ILE A 43 4.64 -5.51 -6.76
N GLY A 44 4.75 -5.64 -5.44
CA GLY A 44 6.00 -5.54 -4.69
C GLY A 44 6.38 -4.12 -4.25
N MET A 45 5.67 -3.08 -4.70
CA MET A 45 5.98 -1.69 -4.35
C MET A 45 5.24 -1.20 -3.10
N SER A 46 5.83 -0.21 -2.43
CA SER A 46 5.21 0.55 -1.34
C SER A 46 5.61 2.02 -1.42
N ASN A 47 4.67 2.91 -1.08
CA ASN A 47 4.85 4.35 -1.04
C ASN A 47 4.94 4.87 0.40
N PHE A 48 5.90 5.76 0.65
CA PHE A 48 6.13 6.39 1.97
C PHE A 48 6.17 5.36 3.10
N SER A 49 6.92 4.27 2.90
CA SER A 49 6.98 3.16 3.83
C SER A 49 8.10 3.31 4.87
N PHE A 50 7.78 2.98 6.11
CA PHE A 50 8.74 2.75 7.19
C PHE A 50 8.58 1.31 7.68
N ILE A 51 9.67 0.54 7.67
CA ILE A 51 9.66 -0.88 8.04
C ILE A 51 10.80 -1.10 9.03
N ASN A 52 10.46 -1.55 10.22
CA ASN A 52 11.42 -2.01 11.21
C ASN A 52 10.97 -3.39 11.70
N ILE A 53 11.76 -4.42 11.40
CA ILE A 53 11.49 -5.81 11.78
C ILE A 53 12.70 -6.27 12.57
N GLY A 54 12.51 -6.48 13.87
CA GLY A 54 13.52 -7.02 14.78
C GLY A 54 12.99 -8.26 15.48
N ASP A 55 13.75 -8.74 16.46
CA ASP A 55 13.40 -9.97 17.19
C ASP A 55 12.26 -9.76 18.20
N SER A 56 12.06 -8.53 18.69
CA SER A 56 10.96 -8.18 19.62
C SER A 56 9.65 -7.78 18.91
N GLY A 57 9.57 -7.95 17.60
CA GLY A 57 8.36 -7.62 16.82
C GLY A 57 8.63 -6.80 15.55
N MET A 58 7.56 -6.26 14.98
CA MET A 58 7.60 -5.54 13.70
C MET A 58 6.75 -4.27 13.72
N LYS A 59 7.29 -3.22 13.10
CA LYS A 59 6.61 -1.95 12.85
C LYS A 59 6.60 -1.69 11.35
N VAL A 60 5.40 -1.59 10.78
CA VAL A 60 5.17 -1.39 9.35
C VAL A 60 4.23 -0.21 9.19
N LYS A 61 4.71 0.84 8.54
CA LYS A 61 3.89 2.00 8.16
C LYS A 61 4.01 2.22 6.67
N TYR A 62 2.92 2.59 5.99
CA TYR A 62 2.95 2.97 4.57
C TYR A 62 1.73 3.81 4.21
N LYS A 63 1.88 4.69 3.21
CA LYS A 63 0.74 5.40 2.63
C LYS A 63 -0.11 4.48 1.75
N GLU A 64 0.55 3.66 0.94
CA GLU A 64 -0.07 2.64 0.09
C GLU A 64 0.98 1.53 -0.16
N ALA A 65 0.55 0.27 -0.27
CA ALA A 65 1.46 -0.84 -0.57
C ALA A 65 0.75 -1.94 -1.37
N ASN A 66 1.42 -2.49 -2.38
CA ASN A 66 1.01 -3.72 -3.05
C ASN A 66 2.03 -4.84 -2.78
N ARG A 67 2.36 -5.01 -1.50
CA ARG A 67 3.28 -6.03 -1.00
C ARG A 67 2.87 -6.48 0.40
N SER A 68 3.33 -7.66 0.76
CA SER A 68 3.18 -8.20 2.11
C SER A 68 4.47 -8.01 2.91
N TYR A 69 4.36 -8.03 4.23
CA TYR A 69 5.47 -7.99 5.17
C TYR A 69 5.39 -9.20 6.07
N TYR A 70 6.49 -9.91 6.26
CA TYR A 70 6.47 -11.15 7.03
C TYR A 70 7.70 -11.30 7.90
N ARG A 71 7.53 -11.98 9.03
CA ARG A 71 8.61 -12.43 9.91
C ARG A 71 8.15 -13.67 10.67
N THR A 72 9.09 -14.55 10.96
CA THR A 72 8.86 -15.72 11.81
C THR A 72 9.59 -15.51 13.12
N TYR A 73 8.88 -15.77 14.23
CA TYR A 73 9.40 -15.65 15.58
C TYR A 73 9.34 -17.01 16.26
N PHE A 74 10.39 -17.37 17.01
CA PHE A 74 10.29 -18.43 17.99
C PHE A 74 9.61 -17.84 19.23
N LEU A 75 8.46 -18.40 19.63
CA LEU A 75 7.71 -17.94 20.79
C LEU A 75 7.62 -19.06 21.81
N THR A 76 8.10 -18.79 23.03
CA THR A 76 7.86 -19.67 24.18
C THR A 76 6.39 -19.64 24.58
N THR A 77 5.96 -20.63 25.37
CA THR A 77 4.61 -20.67 25.94
C THR A 77 4.23 -19.38 26.68
N GLU A 78 5.17 -18.74 27.38
CA GLU A 78 4.95 -17.46 28.07
C GLU A 78 4.80 -16.30 27.07
N GLN A 79 5.71 -16.18 26.10
CA GLN A 79 5.71 -15.11 25.11
C GLN A 79 4.49 -15.12 24.20
N LYS A 80 3.89 -16.29 23.96
CA LYS A 80 2.63 -16.40 23.23
C LYS A 80 1.50 -15.59 23.88
N ASN A 81 1.48 -15.48 25.21
CA ASN A 81 0.44 -14.77 25.95
C ASN A 81 0.67 -13.25 26.02
N SER A 82 1.77 -12.76 25.44
CA SER A 82 2.20 -11.37 25.52
C SER A 82 2.41 -10.72 24.15
N VAL A 83 1.97 -11.38 23.06
CA VAL A 83 2.01 -10.80 21.72
C VAL A 83 0.87 -9.79 21.56
N TYR A 84 1.23 -8.53 21.35
CA TYR A 84 0.30 -7.40 21.24
C TYR A 84 0.33 -6.80 19.84
N VAL A 85 -0.82 -6.41 19.31
CA VAL A 85 -0.92 -5.75 18.01
C VAL A 85 -1.68 -4.44 18.15
N ILE A 86 -1.08 -3.38 17.62
CA ILE A 86 -1.70 -2.08 17.42
C ILE A 86 -1.68 -1.78 15.94
N SER A 87 -2.84 -1.42 15.39
CA SER A 87 -2.97 -1.19 13.97
C SER A 87 -4.08 -0.21 13.64
N SER A 88 -3.85 0.55 12.57
CA SER A 88 -4.84 1.45 12.00
C SER A 88 -4.64 1.56 10.49
N CYS A 89 -5.75 1.74 9.77
CA CYS A 89 -5.76 2.17 8.38
C CYS A 89 -6.95 3.10 8.12
N SER A 90 -6.75 4.08 7.24
CA SER A 90 -7.82 5.04 6.88
C SER A 90 -8.77 4.53 5.80
N GLU A 91 -8.31 3.60 4.97
CA GLU A 91 -9.07 3.00 3.87
C GLU A 91 -8.63 1.54 3.72
N GLY A 92 -9.50 0.72 3.11
CA GLY A 92 -9.22 -0.68 2.79
C GLY A 92 -9.21 -1.58 4.02
N THR A 93 -8.49 -2.69 3.91
CA THR A 93 -8.40 -3.69 4.98
C THR A 93 -6.97 -4.19 5.12
N VAL A 94 -6.52 -4.37 6.36
CA VAL A 94 -5.23 -4.97 6.68
C VAL A 94 -5.48 -6.29 7.41
N TYR A 95 -4.78 -7.34 7.01
CA TYR A 95 -4.90 -8.65 7.64
C TYR A 95 -3.56 -9.11 8.20
N LEU A 96 -3.61 -9.76 9.35
CA LEU A 96 -2.49 -10.48 9.95
C LEU A 96 -2.75 -11.98 9.81
N LYS A 97 -1.96 -12.63 8.96
CA LYS A 97 -1.93 -14.09 8.88
C LYS A 97 -0.90 -14.63 9.87
N MET A 98 -1.32 -15.59 10.68
CA MET A 98 -0.48 -16.36 11.60
C MET A 98 -0.41 -17.80 11.11
N LYS A 99 0.78 -18.41 11.07
CA LYS A 99 0.96 -19.76 10.53
C LYS A 99 2.02 -20.56 11.28
N GLN A 100 1.71 -21.82 11.56
CA GLN A 100 2.64 -22.83 12.09
C GLN A 100 2.31 -24.19 11.47
N GLY A 101 3.29 -24.81 10.79
CA GLY A 101 3.05 -26.06 10.06
C GLY A 101 1.92 -25.92 9.03
N THR A 102 0.87 -26.73 9.17
CA THR A 102 -0.34 -26.71 8.33
C THR A 102 -1.45 -25.82 8.88
N TYR A 103 -1.39 -25.42 10.15
CA TYR A 103 -2.38 -24.53 10.75
C TYR A 103 -2.12 -23.09 10.32
N GLU A 104 -3.16 -22.40 9.87
CA GLU A 104 -3.14 -20.96 9.58
C GLU A 104 -4.41 -20.28 10.06
N GLU A 105 -4.25 -19.05 10.52
CA GLU A 105 -5.33 -18.17 10.94
C GLU A 105 -5.11 -16.79 10.33
N ASN A 106 -6.21 -16.13 9.93
CA ASN A 106 -6.15 -14.82 9.29
C ASN A 106 -7.08 -13.85 10.00
N LEU A 107 -6.51 -12.83 10.64
CA LEU A 107 -7.21 -11.86 11.45
C LEU A 107 -7.29 -10.51 10.72
N ASP A 108 -8.45 -9.87 10.70
CA ASP A 108 -8.57 -8.47 10.28
C ASP A 108 -8.02 -7.55 11.38
N ILE A 109 -6.96 -6.81 11.05
CA ILE A 109 -6.28 -5.86 11.93
C ILE A 109 -6.35 -4.44 11.35
N SER A 110 -7.48 -4.06 10.76
CA SER A 110 -7.62 -2.72 10.15
C SER A 110 -7.69 -1.61 11.20
N ASN A 111 -8.30 -1.90 12.35
CA ASN A 111 -8.33 -1.04 13.54
C ASN A 111 -8.32 -1.95 14.77
N TYR A 112 -7.13 -2.38 15.16
CA TYR A 112 -6.95 -3.40 16.21
C TYR A 112 -5.97 -2.89 17.26
N ASP A 113 -6.31 -3.10 18.53
CA ASP A 113 -5.50 -2.71 19.69
C ASP A 113 -5.76 -3.72 20.81
N SER A 114 -5.09 -4.88 20.73
CA SER A 114 -5.31 -5.99 21.66
C SER A 114 -4.17 -7.01 21.62
N MET A 115 -4.14 -7.89 22.62
CA MET A 115 -3.36 -9.13 22.56
C MET A 115 -3.91 -10.06 21.47
N LEU A 116 -3.02 -10.85 20.88
CA LEU A 116 -3.40 -11.93 19.97
C LEU A 116 -3.74 -13.19 20.76
N ASP A 117 -4.82 -13.87 20.39
CA ASP A 117 -5.07 -15.23 20.85
C ASP A 117 -4.20 -16.20 20.06
N LEU A 118 -3.18 -16.75 20.71
CA LEU A 118 -2.29 -17.76 20.13
C LEU A 118 -2.50 -19.14 20.78
N SER A 119 -3.65 -19.38 21.42
CA SER A 119 -3.94 -20.63 22.15
C SER A 119 -3.88 -21.88 21.27
N GLN A 120 -4.24 -21.77 19.99
CA GLN A 120 -4.23 -22.87 19.02
C GLN A 120 -2.84 -23.19 18.44
N PHE A 121 -1.85 -22.34 18.69
CA PHE A 121 -0.47 -22.56 18.22
C PHE A 121 0.34 -23.27 19.31
N ASP A 122 1.33 -24.07 18.92
CA ASP A 122 2.28 -24.66 19.85
C ASP A 122 3.45 -23.69 20.11
N GLU A 123 4.19 -23.93 21.20
CA GLU A 123 5.50 -23.31 21.39
C GLU A 123 6.41 -23.60 20.18
N GLY A 124 7.14 -22.58 19.72
CA GLY A 124 8.07 -22.70 18.61
C GLY A 124 7.93 -21.60 17.57
N TYR A 125 8.29 -21.91 16.32
CA TYR A 125 8.30 -20.94 15.24
C TYR A 125 6.90 -20.66 14.69
N ILE A 126 6.42 -19.43 14.88
CA ILE A 126 5.16 -18.92 14.34
C ILE A 126 5.47 -17.82 13.32
N SER A 127 4.92 -17.94 12.12
CA SER A 127 5.07 -16.95 11.04
C SER A 127 3.93 -15.95 11.08
N PHE A 128 4.28 -14.66 11.03
CA PHE A 128 3.34 -13.55 10.98
C PHE A 128 3.50 -12.83 9.65
N THR A 129 2.41 -12.69 8.90
CA THR A 129 2.38 -12.01 7.60
C THR A 129 1.31 -10.94 7.59
N ILE A 130 1.73 -9.67 7.48
CA ILE A 130 0.84 -8.54 7.24
C ILE A 130 0.56 -8.46 5.74
N THR A 131 -0.70 -8.57 5.38
CA THR A 131 -1.21 -8.37 4.02
C THR A 131 -2.21 -7.24 4.02
N ASN A 132 -2.48 -6.65 2.86
CA ASN A 132 -3.46 -5.59 2.76
C ASN A 132 -4.28 -5.70 1.49
N LYS A 133 -5.49 -5.14 1.53
CA LYS A 133 -6.42 -5.07 0.40
C LYS A 133 -6.82 -3.62 0.18
N ASN A 134 -6.12 -2.97 -0.74
CA ASN A 134 -6.28 -1.55 -1.07
C ASN A 134 -6.18 -0.64 0.17
N ALA A 135 -5.31 -0.98 1.13
CA ALA A 135 -5.24 -0.24 2.38
C ALA A 135 -4.40 1.04 2.24
N LYS A 136 -4.84 2.13 2.88
CA LYS A 136 -4.10 3.41 2.87
C LYS A 136 -3.85 3.97 4.26
N ASN A 137 -2.74 4.70 4.37
CA ASN A 137 -2.24 5.31 5.59
C ASN A 137 -2.21 4.28 6.74
N VAL A 138 -1.54 3.16 6.46
CA VAL A 138 -1.47 2.03 7.37
C VAL A 138 -0.35 2.25 8.37
N SER A 139 -0.62 1.92 9.63
CA SER A 139 0.36 1.75 10.69
C SER A 139 0.06 0.46 11.42
N VAL A 140 0.98 -0.48 11.44
CA VAL A 140 0.90 -1.74 12.18
C VAL A 140 2.14 -1.87 13.06
N GLN A 141 1.93 -2.26 14.30
CA GLN A 141 2.95 -2.57 15.28
C GLN A 141 2.56 -3.86 15.98
N LEU A 142 3.36 -4.91 15.75
CA LEU A 142 3.33 -6.15 16.51
C LEU A 142 4.49 -6.12 17.50
N GLU A 143 4.20 -6.37 18.78
CA GLU A 143 5.18 -6.42 19.86
C GLU A 143 5.13 -7.79 20.52
N ILE A 144 6.30 -8.35 20.80
CA ILE A 144 6.47 -9.53 21.63
C ILE A 144 7.09 -9.05 22.94
N ARG A 145 6.38 -9.24 24.04
CA ARG A 145 6.78 -8.72 25.37
C ARG A 145 7.26 -9.82 26.29
#